data_AF-A0A0N1MJB7-F1
#
_entry.id   AF-A0A0N1MJB7-F1
#
_cell.length_a   1.000
_cell.length_b   1.000
_cell.length_c   1.000
_cell.angle_alpha   90.00
_cell.angle_beta   90.00
_cell.angle_gamma   90.00
#
_symmetry.space_group_name_H-M   'P 1'
#
loop_
_entity.id
_entity.type
_entity.pdbx_description
1 polymer ?
#
loop_
_entity_poly.entity_id
_entity_poly.type
_entity_poly.pdbx_seq_one_letter_code
_entity_poly.pdbx_strand_id
1 'polypeptide(L)'
;MASCFIIFKDGRCFSRRWTGYDYIIKIVIHELYLIENGKELAAWLELQIPPDHEDESERAESGYGFYSERTHEWINRDLDTRSLTEENQKLFWQAIENGRPKVHDSELPDYTDLNPEYFEIFYEMYRLSEEGAPPLEHSHWGRVTECNIKNGPGWEEETNE
;
A
#
# COMPACT_ATOMS: atom_id res chain seq x y z
N MET A 1 -1.38 -17.72 -6.19
CA MET A 1 -2.52 -16.91 -6.68
C MET A 1 -2.30 -15.48 -6.16
N ALA A 2 -2.75 -14.43 -6.86
CA ALA A 2 -2.72 -13.09 -6.28
C ALA A 2 -3.76 -13.01 -5.17
N SER A 3 -3.36 -12.51 -4.01
CA SER A 3 -4.13 -12.58 -2.77
C SER A 3 -4.03 -11.30 -1.94
N CYS A 4 -3.35 -10.28 -2.47
CA CYS A 4 -3.12 -9.01 -1.83
C CYS A 4 -3.50 -7.90 -2.80
N PHE A 5 -4.14 -6.85 -2.29
CA PHE A 5 -4.87 -5.89 -3.10
C PHE A 5 -4.55 -4.46 -2.68
N ILE A 6 -4.30 -3.58 -3.65
CA ILE A 6 -4.27 -2.13 -3.47
C ILE A 6 -5.35 -1.56 -4.39
N ILE A 7 -6.34 -0.88 -3.83
CA ILE A 7 -7.47 -0.29 -4.58
C ILE A 7 -7.25 1.21 -4.70
N PHE A 8 -7.39 1.73 -5.92
CA PHE A 8 -7.10 3.12 -6.29
C PHE A 8 -8.37 3.98 -6.20
N LYS A 9 -8.23 5.29 -6.42
CA LYS A 9 -9.32 6.27 -6.26
C LYS A 9 -10.59 5.97 -7.08
N ASP A 10 -10.47 5.31 -8.21
CA ASP A 10 -11.59 4.98 -9.11
C ASP A 10 -12.11 3.54 -8.91
N GLY A 11 -11.62 2.85 -7.88
CA GLY A 11 -12.04 1.50 -7.53
C GLY A 11 -11.41 0.40 -8.38
N ARG A 12 -10.48 0.70 -9.30
CA ARG A 12 -9.65 -0.34 -9.92
C ARG A 12 -8.74 -0.97 -8.86
N CYS A 13 -8.38 -2.23 -9.05
CA CYS A 13 -7.57 -2.98 -8.09
C CYS A 13 -6.27 -3.44 -8.75
N PHE A 14 -5.15 -3.16 -8.11
CA PHE A 14 -3.89 -3.85 -8.36
C PHE A 14 -3.78 -5.03 -7.40
N SER A 15 -3.48 -6.20 -7.96
CA SER A 15 -3.34 -7.44 -7.20
C SER A 15 -2.00 -8.12 -7.45
N ARG A 16 -1.35 -8.60 -6.38
CA ARG A 16 -0.10 -9.39 -6.43
C ARG A 16 -0.05 -10.44 -5.31
N ARG A 17 1.06 -11.18 -5.29
CA ARG A 17 1.46 -11.99 -4.13
C ARG A 17 1.93 -11.06 -3.01
N TRP A 18 1.90 -11.56 -1.78
CA TRP A 18 2.24 -10.80 -0.58
C TRP A 18 3.60 -10.12 -0.64
N THR A 19 4.65 -10.75 -1.18
CA THR A 19 5.97 -10.10 -1.30
C THR A 19 5.92 -8.80 -2.10
N GLY A 20 5.26 -8.83 -3.26
CA GLY A 20 5.12 -7.64 -4.10
C GLY A 20 4.29 -6.54 -3.46
N TYR A 21 3.25 -6.91 -2.69
CA TYR A 21 2.45 -5.97 -1.91
C TYR A 21 3.30 -5.35 -0.79
N ASP A 22 3.94 -6.18 0.03
CA ASP A 22 4.72 -5.74 1.20
C ASP A 22 5.85 -4.81 0.76
N TYR A 23 6.56 -5.10 -0.34
CA TYR A 23 7.60 -4.21 -0.86
C TYR A 23 7.06 -2.87 -1.38
N ILE A 24 5.88 -2.82 -2.01
CA ILE A 24 5.27 -1.55 -2.41
C ILE A 24 4.95 -0.71 -1.15
N ILE A 25 4.37 -1.33 -0.12
CA ILE A 25 4.06 -0.64 1.14
C ILE A 25 5.35 -0.18 1.84
N LYS A 26 6.43 -0.98 1.83
CA LYS A 26 7.75 -0.59 2.37
C LYS A 26 8.34 0.63 1.67
N ILE A 27 8.24 0.70 0.34
CA ILE A 27 8.65 1.90 -0.42
C ILE A 27 7.88 3.11 0.07
N VAL A 28 6.55 3.00 0.20
CA VAL A 28 5.71 4.09 0.71
C VAL A 28 6.13 4.51 2.11
N ILE A 29 6.29 3.56 3.04
CA ILE A 29 6.71 3.83 4.43
C ILE A 29 8.04 4.58 4.44
N HIS A 30 9.03 4.10 3.68
CA HIS A 30 10.36 4.71 3.63
C HIS A 30 10.29 6.17 3.16
N GLU A 31 9.56 6.44 2.08
CA GLU A 31 9.42 7.80 1.54
C GLU A 31 8.57 8.70 2.45
N LEU A 32 7.53 8.18 3.08
CA LEU A 32 6.70 8.94 4.02
C LEU A 32 7.48 9.42 5.24
N TYR A 33 8.45 8.63 5.74
CA TYR A 33 9.32 9.08 6.84
C TYR A 33 10.20 10.27 6.46
N LEU A 34 10.40 10.52 5.17
CA LEU A 34 11.16 11.66 4.63
C LEU A 34 10.26 12.89 4.37
N ILE A 35 8.93 12.74 4.43
CA ILE A 35 7.95 13.83 4.25
C ILE A 35 7.55 14.37 5.63
N GLU A 36 7.50 15.69 5.80
CA GLU A 36 7.31 16.36 7.10
C GLU A 36 6.07 15.88 7.87
N ASN A 37 4.92 15.74 7.18
CA ASN A 37 3.65 15.24 7.72
C ASN A 37 3.37 13.76 7.40
N GLY A 38 4.33 13.02 6.81
CA GLY A 38 4.12 11.63 6.39
C GLY A 38 4.25 10.59 7.51
N LYS A 39 4.87 10.95 8.65
CA LYS A 39 5.30 10.00 9.69
C LYS A 39 4.17 9.23 10.35
N GLU A 40 3.01 9.86 10.55
CA GLU A 40 1.86 9.21 11.18
C GLU A 40 1.26 8.13 10.26
N LEU A 41 1.12 8.45 8.97
CA LEU A 41 0.70 7.48 7.95
C LEU A 41 1.73 6.35 7.80
N ALA A 42 3.03 6.67 7.83
CA ALA A 42 4.10 5.66 7.80
C ALA A 42 3.97 4.67 8.95
N ALA A 43 3.85 5.16 10.19
CA ALA A 43 3.70 4.32 11.38
C ALA A 43 2.43 3.46 11.33
N TRP A 44 1.32 3.98 10.77
CA TRP A 44 0.12 3.18 10.57
C TRP A 44 0.30 2.09 9.51
N LEU A 45 0.95 2.41 8.38
CA LEU A 45 1.24 1.44 7.31
C LEU A 45 2.21 0.34 7.76
N GLU A 46 3.15 0.64 8.68
CA GLU A 46 4.01 -0.38 9.31
C GLU A 46 3.20 -1.47 10.02
N LEU A 47 2.01 -1.14 10.53
CA LEU A 47 1.11 -2.12 11.14
C LEU A 47 0.38 -2.99 10.10
N GLN A 48 0.32 -2.54 8.84
CA GLN A 48 -0.37 -3.22 7.73
C GLN A 48 0.53 -4.25 7.02
N ILE A 49 1.82 -4.30 7.36
CA ILE A 49 2.77 -5.29 6.86
C ILE A 49 3.54 -5.95 8.01
N PRO A 50 4.09 -7.14 7.82
CA PRO A 50 4.85 -7.76 8.88
C PRO A 50 6.16 -7.02 9.21
N PRO A 51 6.64 -7.07 10.47
CA PRO A 51 7.94 -6.50 10.84
C PRO A 51 9.11 -7.18 10.12
N ASP A 52 10.13 -6.40 9.76
CA ASP A 52 11.35 -6.91 9.10
C ASP A 52 12.17 -7.88 9.96
N HIS A 53 12.05 -7.81 11.28
CA HIS A 53 12.86 -8.59 12.22
C HIS A 53 12.23 -9.95 12.60
N GLU A 54 11.02 -10.25 12.15
CA GLU A 54 10.33 -11.49 12.48
C GLU A 54 10.52 -12.53 11.36
N ASP A 55 10.90 -13.74 11.77
CA ASP A 55 11.15 -14.87 10.87
C ASP A 55 9.85 -15.32 10.19
N GLU A 56 9.85 -15.35 8.85
CA GLU A 56 8.71 -15.78 8.04
C GLU A 56 8.26 -17.21 8.38
N SER A 57 9.17 -18.09 8.83
CA SER A 57 8.87 -19.48 9.16
C SER A 57 8.16 -19.67 10.50
N GLU A 58 8.26 -18.68 11.39
CA GLU A 58 7.60 -18.70 12.71
C GLU A 58 6.29 -17.89 12.70
N ARG A 59 6.10 -17.03 11.69
CA ARG A 59 4.90 -16.19 11.53
C ARG A 59 3.68 -17.02 11.14
N ALA A 60 2.56 -16.79 11.83
CA ALA A 60 1.26 -17.24 11.37
C ALA A 60 0.83 -16.44 10.12
N GLU A 61 1.14 -16.98 8.94
CA GLU A 61 1.02 -16.33 7.63
C GLU A 61 0.19 -17.20 6.67
N SER A 62 -0.70 -16.58 5.88
CA SER A 62 -1.53 -17.29 4.89
C SER A 62 -1.38 -16.76 3.46
N GLY A 63 -0.44 -15.83 3.23
CA GLY A 63 -0.19 -15.18 1.95
C GLY A 63 -1.27 -14.17 1.53
N TYR A 64 -2.43 -14.12 2.18
CA TYR A 64 -3.42 -13.03 2.07
C TYR A 64 -3.43 -12.13 3.31
N GLY A 65 -2.78 -12.56 4.39
CA GLY A 65 -2.75 -11.86 5.67
C GLY A 65 -1.88 -12.60 6.67
N PHE A 66 -1.64 -11.96 7.81
CA PHE A 66 -0.78 -12.46 8.86
C PHE A 66 -1.34 -12.10 10.22
N TYR A 67 -1.01 -12.87 11.25
CA TYR A 67 -1.24 -12.46 12.62
C TYR A 67 -0.16 -11.47 13.05
N SER A 68 -0.56 -10.32 13.57
CA SER A 68 0.34 -9.27 14.05
C SER A 68 0.39 -9.28 15.58
N GLU A 69 1.55 -9.61 16.16
CA GLU A 69 1.76 -9.51 17.61
C GLU A 69 1.71 -8.07 18.12
N ARG A 70 1.96 -7.07 17.26
CA ARG A 70 1.90 -5.65 17.64
C ARG A 70 0.48 -5.17 17.91
N THR A 71 -0.49 -5.74 17.21
CA THR A 71 -1.92 -5.38 17.31
C THR A 71 -2.75 -6.50 17.95
N HIS A 72 -2.18 -7.68 18.14
CA HIS A 72 -2.86 -8.93 18.53
C HIS A 72 -4.04 -9.31 17.61
N GLU A 73 -3.96 -8.93 16.33
CA GLU A 73 -5.03 -9.09 15.35
C GLU A 73 -4.55 -9.76 14.07
N TRP A 74 -5.50 -10.35 13.33
CA TRP A 74 -5.27 -10.83 11.98
C TRP A 74 -5.36 -9.66 10.98
N ILE A 75 -4.26 -9.35 10.32
CA ILE A 75 -4.14 -8.24 9.36
C ILE A 75 -4.21 -8.81 7.94
N ASN A 76 -5.18 -8.33 7.16
CA ASN A 76 -5.30 -8.68 5.75
C ASN A 76 -4.49 -7.70 4.88
N ARG A 77 -3.84 -8.21 3.84
CA ARG A 77 -3.12 -7.41 2.85
C ARG A 77 -4.07 -6.86 1.80
N ASP A 78 -4.95 -5.99 2.25
CA ASP A 78 -5.97 -5.34 1.43
C ASP A 78 -6.03 -3.86 1.83
N LEU A 79 -5.47 -3.00 0.99
CA LEU A 79 -5.43 -1.57 1.20
C LEU A 79 -6.29 -0.87 0.16
N ASP A 80 -7.43 -0.33 0.60
CA ASP A 80 -8.19 0.62 -0.19
C ASP A 80 -7.71 2.04 0.11
N THR A 81 -7.01 2.69 -0.83
CA THR A 81 -6.46 4.03 -0.57
C THR A 81 -7.56 5.05 -0.31
N ARG A 82 -8.79 4.81 -0.81
CA ARG A 82 -9.94 5.71 -0.59
C ARG A 82 -10.44 5.68 0.85
N SER A 83 -10.05 4.66 1.62
CA SER A 83 -10.37 4.58 3.05
C SER A 83 -9.51 5.52 3.90
N LEU A 84 -8.39 6.02 3.36
CA LEU A 84 -7.56 7.05 3.98
C LEU A 84 -8.20 8.43 3.80
N THR A 85 -7.84 9.38 4.67
CA THR A 85 -8.19 10.80 4.46
C THR A 85 -7.63 11.32 3.13
N GLU A 86 -8.21 12.38 2.58
CA GLU A 86 -7.70 12.98 1.32
C GLU A 86 -6.25 13.44 1.43
N GLU A 87 -5.83 13.92 2.60
CA GLU A 87 -4.44 14.29 2.86
C GLU A 87 -3.53 13.07 2.81
N ASN A 88 -3.90 11.98 3.51
CA ASN A 88 -3.12 10.75 3.51
C ASN A 88 -3.09 10.05 2.15
N GLN A 89 -4.14 10.17 1.34
CA GLN A 89 -4.13 9.73 -0.05
C GLN A 89 -3.05 10.47 -0.85
N LYS A 90 -2.98 11.81 -0.74
CA LYS A 90 -1.96 12.61 -1.42
C LYS A 90 -0.56 12.23 -0.96
N LEU A 91 -0.36 12.06 0.34
CA LEU A 91 0.93 11.64 0.90
C LEU A 91 1.36 10.25 0.41
N PHE A 92 0.43 9.29 0.39
CA PHE A 92 0.68 7.95 -0.12
C PHE A 92 1.17 7.98 -1.57
N TRP A 93 0.49 8.71 -2.44
CA TRP A 93 0.86 8.78 -3.85
C TRP A 93 2.11 9.62 -4.09
N GLN A 94 2.32 10.70 -3.34
CA GLN A 94 3.57 11.46 -3.36
C GLN A 94 4.77 10.59 -2.95
N ALA A 95 4.60 9.71 -1.95
CA ALA A 95 5.62 8.74 -1.56
C ALA A 95 5.93 7.76 -2.69
N ILE A 96 4.92 7.25 -3.41
CA ILE A 96 5.11 6.42 -4.61
C ILE A 96 5.90 7.17 -5.69
N GLU A 97 5.55 8.43 -5.97
CA GLU A 97 6.25 9.26 -6.96
C GLU A 97 7.71 9.52 -6.58
N ASN A 98 7.98 9.81 -5.30
CA ASN A 98 9.33 10.02 -4.78
C ASN A 98 10.17 8.74 -4.81
N GLY A 99 9.56 7.59 -4.56
CA GLY A 99 10.24 6.29 -4.54
C GLY A 99 10.54 5.77 -5.94
N ARG A 100 9.70 6.08 -6.93
CA ARG A 100 9.85 5.61 -8.32
C ARG A 100 11.26 5.74 -8.90
N PRO A 101 11.92 6.92 -8.92
CA PRO A 101 13.28 7.02 -9.48
C PRO A 101 14.29 6.12 -8.76
N LYS A 102 14.11 5.86 -7.46
CA LYS A 102 15.02 5.05 -6.64
C LYS A 102 14.85 3.55 -6.88
N VAL A 103 13.63 3.10 -7.21
CA VAL A 103 13.38 1.70 -7.64
C VAL A 103 14.19 1.32 -8.88
N HIS A 104 14.48 2.29 -9.75
CA HIS A 104 15.26 2.08 -10.98
C HIS A 104 16.74 2.46 -10.83
N ASP A 105 17.15 2.94 -9.66
CA ASP A 105 18.49 3.46 -9.45
C ASP A 105 19.48 2.32 -9.15
N SER A 106 20.37 2.04 -10.12
CA SER A 106 21.42 1.04 -9.96
C SER A 106 22.44 1.37 -8.87
N GLU A 107 22.52 2.63 -8.43
CA GLU A 107 23.39 3.06 -7.34
C GLU A 107 22.77 2.78 -5.95
N LEU A 108 21.49 2.38 -5.90
CA LEU A 108 20.75 2.06 -4.68
C LEU A 108 20.25 0.59 -4.69
N PRO A 109 21.15 -0.42 -4.77
CA PRO A 109 20.75 -1.82 -4.90
C PRO A 109 19.95 -2.36 -3.71
N ASP A 110 20.10 -1.76 -2.53
CA ASP A 110 19.42 -2.18 -1.29
C ASP A 110 18.12 -1.38 -1.02
N TYR A 111 17.65 -0.57 -1.97
CA TYR A 111 16.45 0.24 -1.78
C TYR A 111 15.17 -0.60 -1.67
N THR A 112 15.04 -1.63 -2.52
CA THR A 112 13.90 -2.56 -2.51
C THR A 112 14.25 -3.83 -3.26
N ASP A 113 13.74 -4.99 -2.81
CA ASP A 113 13.82 -6.23 -3.60
C ASP A 113 12.65 -6.37 -4.59
N LEU A 114 11.79 -5.35 -4.70
CA LEU A 114 10.69 -5.35 -5.66
C LEU A 114 11.24 -5.35 -7.09
N ASN A 115 10.78 -6.28 -7.92
CA ASN A 115 11.07 -6.24 -9.35
C ASN A 115 10.55 -4.91 -9.94
N PRO A 116 11.42 -4.08 -10.56
CA PRO A 116 11.04 -2.78 -11.10
C PRO A 116 9.89 -2.84 -12.13
N GLU A 117 9.77 -3.91 -12.92
CA GLU A 117 8.66 -4.07 -13.87
C GLU A 117 7.30 -4.15 -13.16
N TYR A 118 7.24 -4.77 -11.97
CA TYR A 118 6.00 -4.83 -11.20
C TYR A 118 5.64 -3.49 -10.59
N PHE A 119 6.65 -2.72 -10.17
CA PHE A 119 6.43 -1.36 -9.73
C PHE A 119 5.90 -0.49 -10.88
N GLU A 120 6.45 -0.62 -12.09
CA GLU A 120 5.97 0.16 -13.24
C GLU A 120 4.54 -0.21 -13.65
N ILE A 121 4.14 -1.48 -13.58
CA ILE A 121 2.73 -1.86 -13.80
C ILE A 121 1.82 -1.20 -12.76
N PHE A 122 2.21 -1.23 -11.49
CA PHE A 122 1.46 -0.58 -10.40
C PHE A 122 1.36 0.94 -10.62
N TYR A 123 2.47 1.57 -10.95
CA TYR A 123 2.56 3.02 -11.19
C TYR A 123 1.77 3.44 -12.44
N GLU A 124 1.80 2.66 -13.51
CA GLU A 124 1.01 2.94 -14.70
C GLU A 124 -0.50 2.85 -14.40
N MET A 125 -0.92 1.88 -13.58
CA MET A 125 -2.31 1.80 -13.12
C MET A 125 -2.71 3.03 -12.30
N TYR A 126 -1.81 3.53 -11.44
CA TYR A 126 -1.98 4.80 -10.72
C TYR A 126 -2.20 5.96 -11.70
N ARG A 127 -1.26 6.16 -12.63
CA ARG A 127 -1.32 7.24 -13.63
C ARG A 127 -2.63 7.22 -14.43
N LEU A 128 -3.02 6.03 -14.90
CA LEU A 128 -4.27 5.85 -15.64
C LEU A 128 -5.51 6.12 -14.78
N SER A 129 -5.46 5.84 -13.47
CA SER A 129 -6.54 6.22 -12.54
C SER A 129 -6.62 7.74 -12.38
N GLU A 130 -5.48 8.43 -12.39
CA GLU A 130 -5.43 9.89 -12.32
C GLU A 130 -5.98 10.56 -13.57
N GLU A 131 -5.70 9.98 -14.73
CA GLU A 131 -6.12 10.47 -16.05
C GLU A 131 -7.59 10.12 -16.41
N GLY A 132 -8.28 9.35 -15.57
CA GLY A 132 -9.68 8.98 -15.81
C GLY A 132 -9.86 7.94 -16.91
N ALA A 133 -8.83 7.12 -17.18
CA ALA A 133 -8.96 5.99 -18.09
C ALA A 133 -10.02 4.99 -17.55
N PRO A 134 -10.70 4.21 -18.41
CA PRO A 134 -11.70 3.24 -17.96
C PRO A 134 -11.12 2.22 -16.96
N PRO A 135 -11.59 2.16 -15.70
CA PRO A 135 -10.96 1.34 -14.66
C PRO A 135 -11.01 -0.16 -14.95
N LEU A 136 -12.08 -0.65 -15.58
CA LEU A 136 -12.25 -2.08 -15.89
C LEU A 136 -11.25 -2.61 -16.91
N GLU A 137 -10.67 -1.76 -17.76
CA GLU A 137 -9.66 -2.18 -18.75
C GLU A 137 -8.29 -2.43 -18.12
N HIS A 138 -8.05 -1.84 -16.95
CA HIS A 138 -6.76 -1.85 -16.27
C HIS A 138 -6.82 -2.41 -14.84
N SER A 139 -7.99 -2.89 -14.38
CA SER A 139 -8.14 -3.51 -13.08
C SER A 139 -7.76 -4.99 -13.14
N HIS A 140 -7.00 -5.47 -12.15
CA HIS A 140 -6.79 -6.90 -11.97
C HIS A 140 -8.05 -7.62 -11.47
N TRP A 141 -9.05 -6.87 -11.00
CA TRP A 141 -10.40 -7.39 -10.78
C TRP A 141 -11.26 -7.13 -12.02
N GLY A 142 -12.14 -8.07 -12.36
CA GLY A 142 -13.19 -7.87 -13.38
C GLY A 142 -14.35 -6.96 -12.92
N ARG A 143 -14.12 -6.13 -11.89
CA ARG A 143 -15.09 -5.20 -11.29
C ARG A 143 -14.35 -4.02 -10.65
N VAL A 144 -15.07 -2.92 -10.47
CA VAL A 144 -14.70 -1.83 -9.55
C VAL A 144 -15.47 -1.98 -8.25
N THR A 145 -14.91 -1.51 -7.14
CA THR A 145 -15.56 -1.53 -5.82
C THR A 145 -15.86 -0.12 -5.34
N GLU A 146 -16.82 0.01 -4.44
CA GLU A 146 -17.05 1.22 -3.65
C GLU A 146 -16.26 1.14 -2.33
N CYS A 147 -15.95 2.29 -1.74
CA CYS A 147 -15.32 2.37 -0.42
C CYS A 147 -16.19 3.21 0.51
N ASN A 148 -16.59 2.62 1.64
CA ASN A 148 -17.41 3.28 2.67
C ASN A 148 -16.75 3.19 4.06
N ILE A 149 -15.47 2.85 4.11
CA ILE A 149 -14.72 2.60 5.35
C ILE A 149 -13.75 3.76 5.55
N LYS A 150 -13.54 4.15 6.81
CA LYS A 150 -12.54 5.12 7.23
C LYS A 150 -11.43 4.38 7.99
N ASN A 151 -10.25 4.29 7.41
CA ASN A 151 -9.07 3.66 8.00
C ASN A 151 -7.89 4.63 8.02
N GLY A 152 -6.89 4.31 8.83
CA GLY A 152 -5.67 5.12 8.94
C GLY A 152 -5.84 6.36 9.82
N PRO A 153 -4.75 7.13 9.98
CA PRO A 153 -4.74 8.30 10.84
C PRO A 153 -5.49 9.49 10.25
N GLY A 154 -5.75 10.50 11.07
CA GLY A 154 -6.31 11.79 10.65
C GLY A 154 -7.83 11.83 10.42
N TRP A 155 -8.53 10.71 10.60
CA TRP A 155 -9.98 10.76 10.78
C TRP A 155 -10.26 11.33 12.17
N GLU A 156 -11.11 12.36 12.26
CA GLU A 156 -11.53 12.90 13.54
C GLU A 156 -12.08 11.76 14.42
N GLU A 157 -11.51 11.57 15.60
CA GLU A 157 -12.15 10.74 16.62
C GLU A 157 -13.50 11.40 16.91
N GLU A 158 -14.60 10.77 16.51
CA GLU A 158 -15.90 11.08 17.11
C GLU A 158 -15.75 10.72 18.60
N THR A 159 -15.30 11.69 19.40
CA THR A 159 -15.43 11.66 20.84
C THR A 159 -16.92 11.59 21.13
N ASN A 160 -17.42 10.37 21.34
CA ASN A 160 -18.70 10.14 21.97
C ASN A 160 -18.58 10.68 23.40
N GLU A 161 -19.11 11.89 23.61
CA GLU A 161 -19.45 12.41 24.94
C GLU A 161 -20.60 11.62 25.57
#